data_AF-A0A952VTS2-F1
#
_entry.id   AF-A0A952VTS2-F1
#
_cell.length_a   1.000
_cell.length_b   1.000
_cell.length_c   1.000
_cell.angle_alpha   90.00
_cell.angle_beta   90.00
_cell.angle_gamma   90.00
#
_symmetry.space_group_name_H-M   'P 1'
#
loop_
_entity.id
_entity.type
_entity.pdbx_description
1 polymer ?
#
loop_
_entity_poly.entity_id
_entity_poly.type
_entity_poly.pdbx_seq_one_letter_code
_entity_poly.pdbx_strand_id
1 'polypeptide(L)'
;MTITSGPEQPSSRFLGSETGPLTRAGRRTRSTVGLLLVGSLLLACNAPLISDYPSVHLAPDRQAILVLPSDRTTPSRLPLQSLPTESTLAPGLFYHPQRFELVRVSPDGRYAAFSAAGHHNLIGLLDLATMTVREIDFLTEGDVAAFHWAADGRTLAYDYLPASGYHRVKGYDIGSGKGLVMPHTERNSATHVTFESWGSRPHEIILRITDGGSKELRTETVTLIPRR
;
A
#
# COMPACT_ATOMS: atom_id res chain seq x y z
N MET A 1 -54.78 5.29 26.33
CA MET A 1 -55.99 4.58 26.81
C MET A 1 -56.78 4.18 25.58
N THR A 2 -57.38 2.98 25.54
CA THR A 2 -58.11 2.42 24.36
C THR A 2 -57.11 2.09 23.20
N ILE A 3 -57.07 0.96 22.50
CA ILE A 3 -57.74 -0.38 22.52
C ILE A 3 -56.67 -1.44 22.03
N THR A 4 -56.87 -2.74 21.75
CA THR A 4 -58.04 -3.59 21.41
C THR A 4 -57.78 -5.07 21.79
N SER A 5 -58.72 -5.96 21.42
CA SER A 5 -58.61 -7.43 21.25
C SER A 5 -57.48 -7.86 20.28
N GLY A 6 -57.09 -9.14 20.13
CA GLY A 6 -57.61 -10.43 20.63
C GLY A 6 -57.04 -11.58 19.76
N PRO A 7 -57.25 -12.88 20.10
CA PRO A 7 -56.38 -13.96 19.63
C PRO A 7 -57.05 -15.02 18.72
N GLU A 8 -56.23 -15.88 18.08
CA GLU A 8 -56.61 -17.27 17.79
C GLU A 8 -55.39 -18.23 17.84
N GLN A 9 -55.63 -19.54 17.75
CA GLN A 9 -54.79 -20.59 18.37
C GLN A 9 -53.89 -21.42 17.42
N PRO A 10 -52.85 -22.10 17.97
CA PRO A 10 -51.98 -23.01 17.24
C PRO A 10 -52.48 -24.48 17.25
N SER A 11 -52.02 -25.27 16.27
CA SER A 11 -52.14 -26.74 16.25
C SER A 11 -50.74 -27.40 16.32
N SER A 12 -50.66 -28.58 16.95
CA SER A 12 -49.41 -29.26 17.34
C SER A 12 -49.39 -30.74 16.91
N ARG A 13 -48.38 -31.51 17.39
CA ARG A 13 -48.27 -33.00 17.40
C ARG A 13 -47.84 -33.71 16.11
N PHE A 14 -47.21 -34.91 16.14
CA PHE A 14 -46.26 -35.54 17.10
C PHE A 14 -45.73 -36.87 16.50
N LEU A 15 -44.49 -37.26 16.85
CA LEU A 15 -43.90 -38.62 17.04
C LEU A 15 -44.30 -39.88 16.21
N GLY A 16 -43.28 -40.74 15.99
CA GLY A 16 -43.37 -42.18 15.72
C GLY A 16 -42.86 -42.62 14.33
N SER A 17 -42.01 -43.63 14.06
CA SER A 17 -41.17 -44.63 14.77
C SER A 17 -41.48 -46.11 14.40
N GLU A 18 -40.39 -46.88 14.20
CA GLU A 18 -40.28 -48.37 14.22
C GLU A 18 -40.42 -49.24 12.93
N THR A 19 -39.30 -49.96 12.67
CA THR A 19 -39.08 -51.39 12.30
C THR A 19 -39.93 -52.18 11.28
N GLY A 20 -39.26 -53.03 10.46
CA GLY A 20 -39.87 -54.06 9.58
C GLY A 20 -38.90 -54.60 8.49
N PRO A 21 -38.70 -55.94 8.27
CA PRO A 21 -37.57 -56.43 7.45
C PRO A 21 -37.85 -57.47 6.32
N LEU A 22 -36.77 -57.78 5.56
CA LEU A 22 -36.44 -59.03 4.81
C LEU A 22 -36.90 -59.31 3.34
N THR A 23 -35.95 -59.89 2.57
CA THR A 23 -36.08 -60.83 1.40
C THR A 23 -36.73 -60.34 0.08
N ARG A 24 -36.23 -60.57 -1.17
CA ARG A 24 -35.28 -61.57 -1.74
C ARG A 24 -35.08 -61.42 -3.29
N ALA A 25 -33.81 -61.34 -3.73
CA ALA A 25 -33.20 -61.91 -4.97
C ALA A 25 -33.51 -61.40 -6.42
N GLY A 26 -32.44 -61.46 -7.24
CA GLY A 26 -32.42 -61.20 -8.70
C GLY A 26 -31.51 -60.02 -9.07
N ARG A 27 -30.52 -60.10 -9.96
CA ARG A 27 -29.94 -61.24 -10.72
C ARG A 27 -28.45 -60.91 -11.01
N ARG A 28 -27.58 -61.92 -11.14
CA ARG A 28 -26.13 -61.71 -11.43
C ARG A 28 -25.86 -61.33 -12.89
N THR A 29 -24.99 -60.34 -13.10
CA THR A 29 -24.03 -60.28 -14.23
C THR A 29 -22.71 -59.67 -13.74
N ARG A 30 -21.59 -60.05 -14.35
CA ARG A 30 -20.23 -59.62 -13.96
C ARG A 30 -19.83 -58.35 -14.70
N SER A 31 -19.03 -57.50 -14.06
CA SER A 31 -17.95 -56.76 -14.72
C SER A 31 -16.89 -56.39 -13.70
N THR A 32 -15.68 -56.91 -13.91
CA THR A 32 -14.49 -56.54 -13.11
C THR A 32 -13.83 -55.35 -13.81
N VAL A 33 -13.85 -54.18 -13.19
CA VAL A 33 -13.06 -53.02 -13.61
C VAL A 33 -12.01 -52.77 -12.53
N GLY A 34 -10.74 -52.67 -12.94
CA GLY A 34 -9.62 -52.61 -12.02
C GLY A 34 -9.55 -51.30 -11.24
N LEU A 35 -9.20 -51.37 -9.96
CA LEU A 35 -8.97 -50.19 -9.12
C LEU A 35 -7.60 -49.58 -9.46
N LEU A 36 -7.53 -48.78 -10.52
CA LEU A 36 -6.30 -48.14 -10.98
C LEU A 36 -6.02 -46.90 -10.10
N LEU A 37 -5.31 -47.13 -9.00
CA LEU A 37 -4.97 -46.15 -7.97
C LEU A 37 -3.86 -45.19 -8.46
N VAL A 38 -4.20 -44.33 -9.44
CA VAL A 38 -3.32 -43.26 -9.91
C VAL A 38 -3.24 -42.19 -8.82
N GLY A 39 -2.08 -42.09 -8.19
CA GLY A 39 -1.85 -41.10 -7.13
C GLY A 39 -1.82 -39.67 -7.65
N SER A 40 -2.15 -38.73 -6.78
CA SER A 40 -1.89 -37.29 -6.96
C SER A 40 -1.58 -36.66 -5.61
N LEU A 41 -0.45 -37.09 -5.03
CA LEU A 41 0.12 -36.44 -3.85
C LEU A 41 0.69 -35.09 -4.28
N LEU A 42 -0.14 -34.05 -4.26
CA LEU A 42 0.27 -32.68 -4.52
C LEU A 42 1.14 -32.16 -3.37
N LEU A 43 2.43 -32.49 -3.43
CA LEU A 43 3.49 -31.76 -2.75
C LEU A 43 3.50 -30.34 -3.32
N ALA A 44 2.73 -29.46 -2.69
CA ALA A 44 2.80 -28.01 -2.89
C ALA A 44 4.15 -27.51 -2.35
N CYS A 45 5.20 -27.70 -3.14
CA CYS A 45 6.51 -27.13 -2.90
C CYS A 45 6.39 -25.60 -2.99
N ASN A 46 6.14 -24.95 -1.86
CA ASN A 46 6.29 -23.52 -1.67
C ASN A 46 7.79 -23.16 -1.76
N ALA A 47 8.35 -23.27 -2.97
CA ALA A 47 9.56 -22.57 -3.31
C ALA A 47 9.29 -21.07 -3.10
N PRO A 48 10.12 -20.34 -2.34
CA PRO A 48 9.94 -18.90 -2.22
C PRO A 48 10.09 -18.29 -3.61
N LEU A 49 9.14 -17.42 -3.98
CA LEU A 49 9.26 -16.60 -5.18
C LEU A 49 10.57 -15.81 -5.07
N ILE A 50 11.51 -16.11 -5.97
CA ILE A 50 12.73 -15.32 -6.10
C ILE A 50 12.28 -13.96 -6.64
N SER A 51 12.49 -12.91 -5.84
CA SER A 51 12.28 -11.53 -6.30
C SER A 51 13.42 -11.18 -7.23
N ASP A 52 13.15 -11.03 -8.53
CA ASP A 52 14.11 -10.51 -9.50
C ASP A 52 14.52 -9.06 -9.20
N TYR A 53 13.78 -8.37 -8.33
CA TYR A 53 14.04 -7.01 -7.87
C TYR A 53 14.85 -6.97 -6.57
N PRO A 54 15.83 -6.05 -6.44
CA PRO A 54 16.68 -5.92 -5.26
C PRO A 54 15.87 -5.51 -4.02
N SER A 55 16.23 -6.03 -2.86
CA SER A 55 15.63 -5.58 -1.59
C SER A 55 16.36 -4.34 -1.06
N VAL A 56 15.58 -3.37 -0.59
CA VAL A 56 16.08 -2.06 -0.16
C VAL A 56 15.56 -1.73 1.22
N HIS A 57 16.48 -1.44 2.15
CA HIS A 57 16.18 -1.21 3.56
C HIS A 57 17.03 -0.08 4.13
N LEU A 58 16.57 0.55 5.20
CA LEU A 58 17.43 1.46 5.97
C LEU A 58 18.41 0.63 6.80
N ALA A 59 19.65 1.11 6.91
CA ALA A 59 20.58 0.59 7.90
C ALA A 59 20.05 0.86 9.34
N PRO A 60 20.37 0.03 10.34
CA PRO A 60 19.84 0.21 11.71
C PRO A 60 20.22 1.54 12.37
N ASP A 61 21.36 2.12 11.98
CA ASP A 61 21.82 3.46 12.39
C ASP A 61 21.08 4.62 11.68
N ARG A 62 20.26 4.30 10.67
CA ARG A 62 19.62 5.22 9.72
C ARG A 62 20.60 6.18 9.02
N GLN A 63 21.89 5.84 8.97
CA GLN A 63 22.94 6.59 8.27
C GLN A 63 23.17 6.10 6.83
N ALA A 64 22.39 5.12 6.37
CA ALA A 64 22.42 4.68 4.98
C ALA A 64 21.11 4.02 4.52
N ILE A 65 20.90 4.03 3.21
CA ILE A 65 20.08 3.02 2.52
C ILE A 65 21.00 1.88 2.09
N LEU A 66 20.57 0.64 2.34
CA LEU A 66 21.20 -0.59 1.90
C LEU A 66 20.41 -1.16 0.71
N VAL A 67 21.11 -1.51 -0.36
CA VAL A 67 20.55 -2.14 -1.57
C VAL A 67 21.18 -3.52 -1.72
N LEU A 68 20.37 -4.56 -1.68
CA LEU A 68 20.76 -5.97 -1.72
C LEU A 68 20.35 -6.58 -3.06
N PRO A 69 21.29 -6.85 -3.99
CA PRO A 69 20.99 -7.42 -5.30
C PRO A 69 20.44 -8.86 -5.22
N SER A 70 19.44 -9.16 -6.04
CA SER A 70 18.83 -10.50 -6.14
C SER A 70 19.76 -11.57 -6.68
N ASP A 71 20.71 -11.17 -7.54
CA ASP A 71 21.73 -12.03 -8.17
C ASP A 71 22.88 -12.40 -7.22
N ARG A 72 22.84 -11.93 -5.96
CA ARG A 72 23.88 -12.12 -4.93
C ARG A 72 25.22 -11.42 -5.23
N THR A 73 25.23 -10.41 -6.08
CA THR A 73 26.37 -9.49 -6.19
C THR A 73 26.55 -8.64 -4.93
N THR A 74 27.66 -7.89 -4.85
CA THR A 74 28.04 -7.13 -3.65
C THR A 74 26.98 -6.09 -3.27
N PRO A 75 26.50 -6.06 -2.00
CA PRO A 75 25.55 -5.05 -1.54
C PRO A 75 26.05 -3.62 -1.76
N SER A 76 25.16 -2.77 -2.29
CA SER A 76 25.41 -1.34 -2.46
C SER A 76 24.88 -0.53 -1.28
N ARG A 77 25.55 0.58 -0.96
CA ARG A 77 25.20 1.47 0.17
C ARG A 77 25.14 2.91 -0.32
N LEU A 78 24.02 3.58 -0.08
CA LEU A 78 23.92 5.04 -0.18
C LEU A 78 24.10 5.63 1.23
N PRO A 79 25.29 6.14 1.60
CA PRO A 79 25.50 6.77 2.90
C PRO A 79 24.82 8.14 2.94
N LEU A 80 24.31 8.54 4.10
CA LEU A 80 23.63 9.82 4.33
C LEU A 80 24.50 11.02 3.90
N GLN A 81 25.81 10.91 4.09
CA GLN A 81 26.82 11.92 3.75
C GLN A 81 27.03 12.11 2.23
N SER A 82 26.37 11.30 1.38
CA SER A 82 26.34 11.46 -0.08
C SER A 82 25.08 12.15 -0.60
N LEU A 83 24.13 12.49 0.27
CA LEU A 83 22.96 13.29 -0.08
C LEU A 83 23.35 14.76 -0.34
N PRO A 84 22.62 15.48 -1.20
CA PRO A 84 22.82 16.91 -1.38
C PRO A 84 22.58 17.67 -0.06
N THR A 85 23.41 18.68 0.20
CA THR A 85 23.27 19.58 1.37
C THR A 85 22.37 20.78 1.07
N GLU A 86 22.22 21.16 -0.19
CA GLU A 86 21.40 22.27 -0.70
C GLU A 86 20.34 21.76 -1.69
N SER A 87 19.17 22.40 -1.72
CA SER A 87 18.08 22.09 -2.65
C SER A 87 18.33 22.64 -4.05
N THR A 88 18.23 21.77 -5.04
CA THR A 88 18.19 22.07 -6.48
C THR A 88 16.84 22.63 -6.92
N LEU A 89 15.75 22.35 -6.19
CA LEU A 89 14.42 22.90 -6.44
C LEU A 89 14.21 24.29 -5.79
N ALA A 90 14.99 24.64 -4.77
CA ALA A 90 14.99 25.93 -4.09
C ALA A 90 16.41 26.32 -3.62
N PRO A 91 17.25 26.92 -4.50
CA PRO A 91 18.59 27.37 -4.15
C PRO A 91 18.62 28.26 -2.90
N GLY A 92 19.63 28.06 -2.04
CA GLY A 92 19.73 28.66 -0.71
C GLY A 92 18.97 27.93 0.42
N LEU A 93 18.20 26.87 0.11
CA LEU A 93 17.56 26.02 1.12
C LEU A 93 18.46 24.83 1.44
N PHE A 94 18.88 24.70 2.71
CA PHE A 94 19.87 23.69 3.14
C PHE A 94 19.28 22.61 4.04
N TYR A 95 19.39 21.35 3.60
CA TYR A 95 18.79 20.20 4.28
C TYR A 95 19.44 19.87 5.62
N HIS A 96 20.77 19.84 5.68
CA HIS A 96 21.54 19.29 6.80
C HIS A 96 21.01 17.90 7.25
N PRO A 97 21.02 16.88 6.38
CA PRO A 97 20.40 15.59 6.67
C PRO A 97 21.11 14.89 7.84
N GLN A 98 20.33 14.40 8.80
CA GLN A 98 20.79 13.75 10.04
C GLN A 98 20.52 12.25 10.07
N ARG A 99 19.48 11.78 9.37
CA ARG A 99 19.11 10.36 9.24
C ARG A 99 18.10 10.13 8.12
N PHE A 100 18.05 8.92 7.57
CA PHE A 100 16.90 8.47 6.77
C PHE A 100 15.70 8.15 7.68
N GLU A 101 14.49 8.43 7.21
CA GLU A 101 13.23 8.10 7.93
C GLU A 101 12.47 6.96 7.24
N LEU A 102 12.24 7.07 5.93
CA LEU A 102 11.51 6.09 5.13
C LEU A 102 12.26 5.74 3.84
N VAL A 103 12.05 4.52 3.36
CA VAL A 103 12.38 4.09 1.99
C VAL A 103 11.29 3.14 1.46
N ARG A 104 10.95 3.22 0.17
CA ARG A 104 10.05 2.26 -0.50
C ARG A 104 10.42 2.07 -1.98
N VAL A 105 10.65 0.83 -2.38
CA VAL A 105 10.92 0.41 -3.77
C VAL A 105 9.66 0.50 -4.63
N SER A 106 9.81 0.89 -5.90
CA SER A 106 8.75 0.87 -6.92
C SER A 106 8.38 -0.57 -7.34
N PRO A 107 7.15 -0.83 -7.82
CA PRO A 107 6.74 -2.18 -8.27
C PRO A 107 7.56 -2.81 -9.39
N ASP A 108 8.30 -2.01 -10.17
CA ASP A 108 9.23 -2.45 -11.22
C ASP A 108 10.68 -2.65 -10.72
N GLY A 109 10.92 -2.50 -9.41
CA GLY A 109 12.24 -2.66 -8.79
C GLY A 109 13.28 -1.62 -9.19
N ARG A 110 12.94 -0.64 -10.04
CA ARG A 110 13.92 0.30 -10.61
C ARG A 110 14.28 1.44 -9.68
N TYR A 111 13.34 1.92 -8.87
CA TYR A 111 13.50 3.10 -8.06
C TYR A 111 13.22 2.84 -6.58
N ALA A 112 13.85 3.60 -5.70
CA ALA A 112 13.43 3.73 -4.31
C ALA A 112 13.14 5.20 -3.98
N ALA A 113 11.91 5.49 -3.57
CA ALA A 113 11.57 6.76 -2.94
C ALA A 113 12.07 6.74 -1.50
N PHE A 114 12.65 7.82 -1.01
CA PHE A 114 13.13 7.94 0.36
C PHE A 114 12.91 9.33 0.95
N SER A 115 12.90 9.41 2.28
CA SER A 115 12.96 10.67 3.02
C SER A 115 14.18 10.69 3.94
N ALA A 116 14.86 11.83 4.00
CA ALA A 116 15.93 12.10 4.95
C ALA A 116 15.57 13.33 5.79
N ALA A 117 15.57 13.15 7.11
CA ALA A 117 15.23 14.20 8.06
C ALA A 117 16.45 15.05 8.43
N GLY A 118 16.25 16.36 8.62
CA GLY A 118 17.33 17.32 8.86
C GLY A 118 16.82 18.64 9.46
N HIS A 119 17.42 19.76 9.07
CA HIS A 119 16.84 21.09 9.27
C HIS A 119 15.64 21.32 8.35
N HIS A 120 15.75 20.81 7.12
CA HIS A 120 14.65 20.63 6.18
C HIS A 120 14.67 19.18 5.69
N ASN A 121 13.50 18.61 5.43
CA ASN A 121 13.38 17.22 5.02
C ASN A 121 13.53 17.11 3.50
N LEU A 122 14.48 16.30 3.05
CA LEU A 122 14.69 15.93 1.65
C LEU A 122 13.76 14.75 1.30
N ILE A 123 13.00 14.87 0.21
CA ILE A 123 12.37 13.72 -0.44
C ILE A 123 13.15 13.45 -1.72
N GLY A 124 13.69 12.23 -1.80
CA GLY A 124 14.54 11.81 -2.90
C GLY A 124 14.05 10.55 -3.60
N LEU A 125 14.58 10.37 -4.81
CA LEU A 125 14.42 9.20 -5.65
C LEU A 125 15.82 8.64 -5.93
N LEU A 126 16.06 7.39 -5.58
CA LEU A 126 17.26 6.64 -5.95
C LEU A 126 16.93 5.75 -7.16
N ASP A 127 17.64 5.91 -8.29
CA ASP A 127 17.65 4.88 -9.35
C ASP A 127 18.58 3.74 -8.87
N LEU A 128 18.03 2.54 -8.76
CA LEU A 128 18.69 1.38 -8.16
C LEU A 128 19.64 0.66 -9.12
N ALA A 129 19.60 0.98 -10.42
CA ALA A 129 20.54 0.44 -11.40
C ALA A 129 21.80 1.32 -11.52
N THR A 130 21.69 2.63 -11.33
CA THR A 130 22.82 3.58 -11.39
C THR A 130 23.32 4.04 -10.03
N MET A 131 22.58 3.76 -8.94
CA MET A 131 22.76 4.32 -7.59
C MET A 131 22.75 5.86 -7.54
N THR A 132 22.18 6.54 -8.54
CA THR A 132 22.10 8.01 -8.57
C THR A 132 20.87 8.54 -7.83
N VAL A 133 21.09 9.51 -6.94
CA VAL A 133 20.04 10.25 -6.24
C VAL A 133 19.52 11.43 -7.06
N ARG A 134 18.21 11.64 -7.03
CA ARG A 134 17.51 12.85 -7.50
C ARG A 134 16.64 13.41 -6.36
N GLU A 135 16.65 14.71 -6.17
CA GLU A 135 15.67 15.43 -5.34
C GLU A 135 14.31 15.53 -6.08
N ILE A 136 13.20 15.26 -5.39
CA ILE A 136 11.85 15.31 -5.99
C ILE A 136 10.87 16.25 -5.27
N ASP A 137 11.10 16.54 -3.99
CA ASP A 137 10.42 17.59 -3.21
C ASP A 137 11.22 17.89 -1.93
N PHE A 138 10.90 18.99 -1.25
CA PHE A 138 11.43 19.34 0.06
C PHE A 138 10.31 19.79 1.00
N LEU A 139 10.53 19.66 2.31
CA LEU A 139 9.64 20.16 3.35
C LEU A 139 10.44 21.05 4.31
N THR A 140 10.01 22.31 4.42
CA THR A 140 10.56 23.27 5.39
C THR A 140 10.08 23.00 6.81
N GLU A 141 8.94 22.32 6.96
CA GLU A 141 8.35 21.87 8.23
C GLU A 141 7.65 20.52 8.02
N GLY A 142 7.62 19.68 9.07
CA GLY A 142 6.85 18.44 9.08
C GLY A 142 7.43 17.28 8.25
N ASP A 143 6.84 16.10 8.43
CA ASP A 143 7.43 14.82 8.03
C ASP A 143 6.61 14.07 6.97
N VAL A 144 7.29 13.21 6.20
CA VAL A 144 6.62 12.22 5.34
C VAL A 144 6.21 11.03 6.21
N ALA A 145 4.92 10.71 6.24
CA ALA A 145 4.39 9.60 7.02
C ALA A 145 4.37 8.27 6.23
N ALA A 146 4.13 8.32 4.91
CA ALA A 146 4.15 7.15 4.04
C ALA A 146 4.39 7.53 2.57
N PHE A 147 5.13 6.68 1.85
CA PHE A 147 5.21 6.68 0.39
C PHE A 147 4.21 5.67 -0.19
N HIS A 148 3.59 5.97 -1.33
CA HIS A 148 2.65 5.10 -2.02
C HIS A 148 2.96 5.10 -3.52
N TRP A 149 3.43 3.96 -4.04
CA TRP A 149 3.65 3.80 -5.48
C TRP A 149 2.35 3.42 -6.18
N ALA A 150 2.11 3.99 -7.37
CA ALA A 150 1.14 3.45 -8.31
C ALA A 150 1.68 2.14 -8.90
N ALA A 151 0.76 1.28 -9.36
CA ALA A 151 1.10 -0.01 -9.97
C ALA A 151 1.90 0.12 -11.28
N ASP A 152 1.98 1.33 -11.85
CA ASP A 152 2.76 1.67 -13.04
C ASP A 152 4.27 1.88 -12.78
N GLY A 153 4.70 1.94 -11.50
CA GLY A 153 6.09 2.27 -11.11
C GLY A 153 6.54 3.70 -11.41
N ARG A 154 5.69 4.50 -12.05
CA ARG A 154 5.97 5.85 -12.57
C ARG A 154 5.43 6.95 -11.66
N THR A 155 4.30 6.72 -11.01
CA THR A 155 3.65 7.72 -10.16
C THR A 155 3.86 7.41 -8.67
N LEU A 156 4.36 8.40 -7.92
CA LEU A 156 4.46 8.39 -6.47
C LEU A 156 3.39 9.31 -5.87
N ALA A 157 2.73 8.87 -4.81
CA ALA A 157 2.03 9.72 -3.86
C ALA A 157 2.67 9.58 -2.47
N TYR A 158 2.49 10.55 -1.58
CA TYR A 158 2.95 10.46 -0.21
C TYR A 158 2.10 11.27 0.76
N ASP A 159 1.85 10.67 1.93
CA ASP A 159 1.25 11.35 3.08
C ASP A 159 2.29 12.25 3.74
N TYR A 160 1.94 13.51 3.93
CA TYR A 160 2.75 14.55 4.54
C TYR A 160 2.01 15.13 5.75
N LEU A 161 2.70 15.19 6.89
CA LEU A 161 2.22 15.79 8.14
C LEU A 161 2.96 17.11 8.40
N PRO A 162 2.39 18.28 8.01
CA PRO A 162 2.93 19.60 8.33
C PRO A 162 2.88 19.88 9.84
N ALA A 163 3.63 20.90 10.30
CA ALA A 163 3.62 21.29 11.72
C ALA A 163 2.25 21.82 12.20
N SER A 164 1.39 22.23 11.26
CA SER A 164 -0.03 22.54 11.51
C SER A 164 -0.91 21.33 11.84
N GLY A 165 -0.39 20.10 11.77
CA GLY A 165 -1.09 18.86 12.16
C GLY A 165 -2.02 18.27 11.10
N TYR A 166 -2.33 19.00 10.03
CA TYR A 166 -3.28 18.57 9.01
C TYR A 166 -2.62 17.74 7.92
N HIS A 167 -2.80 16.42 7.95
CA HIS A 167 -2.33 15.50 6.92
C HIS A 167 -2.76 15.94 5.52
N ARG A 168 -1.83 15.88 4.55
CA ARG A 168 -2.04 16.16 3.13
C ARG A 168 -1.39 15.09 2.27
N VAL A 169 -1.88 14.92 1.04
CA VAL A 169 -1.21 14.10 0.02
C VAL A 169 -0.53 14.99 -1.01
N LYS A 170 0.75 14.73 -1.27
CA LYS A 170 1.53 15.22 -2.42
C LYS A 170 1.85 14.04 -3.35
N GLY A 171 2.45 14.29 -4.50
CA GLY A 171 2.98 13.25 -5.38
C GLY A 171 4.10 13.71 -6.31
N TYR A 172 4.56 12.80 -7.18
CA TYR A 172 5.57 13.05 -8.20
C TYR A 172 5.36 12.07 -9.38
N ASP A 173 5.41 12.59 -10.62
CA ASP A 173 5.40 11.76 -11.84
C ASP A 173 6.83 11.69 -12.41
N ILE A 174 7.44 10.50 -12.35
CA ILE A 174 8.85 10.30 -12.75
C ILE A 174 9.06 10.65 -14.22
N GLY A 175 8.15 10.23 -15.09
CA GLY A 175 8.30 10.34 -16.55
C GLY A 175 8.17 11.76 -17.11
N SER A 176 7.59 12.70 -16.34
CA SER A 176 7.58 14.15 -16.63
C SER A 176 8.50 14.94 -15.70
N GLY A 177 8.99 14.32 -14.62
CA GLY A 177 9.86 14.93 -13.62
C GLY A 177 9.16 15.93 -12.70
N LYS A 178 7.81 15.94 -12.65
CA LYS A 178 7.03 16.99 -11.98
C LYS A 178 6.46 16.55 -10.64
N GLY A 179 6.62 17.42 -9.64
CA GLY A 179 5.84 17.36 -8.40
C GLY A 179 4.35 17.57 -8.67
N LEU A 180 3.52 16.77 -8.02
CA LEU A 180 2.07 16.80 -8.07
C LEU A 180 1.50 17.23 -6.72
N VAL A 181 0.37 17.93 -6.74
CA VAL A 181 -0.34 18.40 -5.55
C VAL A 181 -1.83 18.11 -5.67
N MET A 182 -2.52 17.98 -4.53
CA MET A 182 -3.98 18.06 -4.54
C MET A 182 -4.42 19.43 -5.10
N PRO A 183 -5.47 19.50 -5.94
CA PRO A 183 -6.06 20.76 -6.35
C PRO A 183 -6.59 21.53 -5.13
N HIS A 184 -6.55 22.87 -5.20
CA HIS A 184 -7.05 23.72 -4.12
C HIS A 184 -8.58 23.71 -4.08
N THR A 185 -9.13 22.71 -3.39
CA THR A 185 -10.52 22.67 -2.92
C THR A 185 -10.63 23.43 -1.60
N GLU A 186 -11.68 24.24 -1.43
CA GLU A 186 -12.03 24.82 -0.13
C GLU A 186 -12.38 23.70 0.87
N ARG A 187 -11.41 23.35 1.73
CA ARG A 187 -11.60 22.42 2.86
C ARG A 187 -11.41 23.19 4.15
N ASN A 188 -12.29 22.98 5.12
CA ASN A 188 -12.11 23.45 6.48
C ASN A 188 -10.78 22.93 7.03
N SER A 189 -10.04 23.78 7.74
CA SER A 189 -8.69 23.46 8.23
C SER A 189 -8.64 22.17 9.06
N ALA A 190 -9.67 21.89 9.86
CA ALA A 190 -9.78 20.70 10.72
C ALA A 190 -9.89 19.33 10.00
N THR A 191 -9.72 19.28 8.68
CA THR A 191 -9.85 18.07 7.87
C THR A 191 -8.55 17.27 7.83
N HIS A 192 -8.56 16.02 8.29
CA HIS A 192 -7.44 15.10 8.10
C HIS A 192 -7.63 14.35 6.77
N VAL A 193 -6.63 14.41 5.89
CA VAL A 193 -6.67 13.77 4.57
C VAL A 193 -5.51 12.78 4.45
N THR A 194 -5.82 11.50 4.30
CA THR A 194 -4.83 10.43 4.10
C THR A 194 -5.05 9.69 2.79
N PHE A 195 -3.97 9.28 2.14
CA PHE A 195 -4.05 8.36 1.01
C PHE A 195 -4.67 7.02 1.44
N GLU A 196 -5.58 6.49 0.62
CA GLU A 196 -6.21 5.19 0.84
C GLU A 196 -5.86 4.19 -0.28
N SER A 197 -6.02 4.60 -1.53
CA SER A 197 -5.66 3.77 -2.70
C SER A 197 -5.50 4.62 -3.97
N TRP A 198 -4.97 4.01 -5.04
CA TRP A 198 -4.98 4.62 -6.36
C TRP A 198 -6.33 4.44 -7.03
N GLY A 199 -6.74 5.44 -7.80
CA GLY A 199 -7.91 5.38 -8.67
C GLY A 199 -7.66 4.60 -9.96
N SER A 200 -8.60 4.77 -10.89
CA SER A 200 -8.62 4.12 -12.21
C SER A 200 -7.85 4.89 -13.29
N ARG A 201 -7.63 6.19 -13.09
CA ARG A 201 -7.01 7.10 -14.07
C ARG A 201 -5.61 7.54 -13.64
N PRO A 202 -4.75 8.00 -14.57
CA PRO A 202 -3.46 8.59 -14.23
C PRO A 202 -3.61 9.72 -13.20
N HIS A 203 -2.75 9.69 -12.18
CA HIS A 203 -2.71 10.66 -11.07
C HIS A 203 -4.01 10.74 -10.21
N GLU A 204 -4.98 9.85 -10.43
CA GLU A 204 -6.21 9.74 -9.63
C GLU A 204 -5.93 8.97 -8.33
N ILE A 205 -6.26 9.56 -7.19
CA ILE A 205 -6.13 8.94 -5.87
C ILE A 205 -7.48 8.92 -5.15
N ILE A 206 -7.69 7.89 -4.33
CA ILE A 206 -8.78 7.80 -3.38
C ILE A 206 -8.22 8.20 -2.02
N LEU A 207 -8.88 9.19 -1.41
CA LEU A 207 -8.50 9.80 -0.15
C LEU A 207 -9.50 9.41 0.92
N ARG A 208 -9.00 8.88 2.05
CA ARG A 208 -9.79 8.74 3.27
C ARG A 208 -9.71 10.04 4.07
N ILE A 209 -10.87 10.61 4.35
CA ILE A 209 -11.06 11.91 4.98
C ILE A 209 -11.75 11.72 6.33
N THR A 210 -11.22 12.36 7.37
CA THR A 210 -11.85 12.46 8.69
C THR A 210 -11.98 13.92 9.09
N ASP A 211 -13.21 14.37 9.34
CA ASP A 211 -13.47 15.68 9.94
C ASP A 211 -13.23 15.60 11.47
N GLY A 212 -12.37 16.48 11.99
CA GLY A 212 -12.05 16.53 13.43
C GLY A 212 -13.24 16.88 14.33
N GLY A 213 -14.29 17.51 13.80
CA GLY A 213 -15.51 17.88 14.54
C GLY A 213 -16.53 16.75 14.65
N SER A 214 -16.82 16.04 13.55
CA SER A 214 -17.87 15.01 13.52
C SER A 214 -17.37 13.58 13.74
N LYS A 215 -16.07 13.31 13.53
CA LYS A 215 -15.50 11.96 13.35
C LYS A 215 -16.10 11.17 12.19
N GLU A 216 -16.86 11.81 11.31
CA GLU A 216 -17.39 11.19 10.11
C GLU A 216 -16.23 10.85 9.17
N LEU A 217 -16.18 9.59 8.74
CA LEU A 217 -15.19 9.07 7.81
C LEU A 217 -15.84 8.94 6.44
N ARG A 218 -15.28 9.63 5.45
CA ARG A 218 -15.72 9.54 4.05
C ARG A 218 -14.53 9.32 3.12
N THR A 219 -14.80 8.80 1.93
CA THR A 219 -13.81 8.64 0.87
C THR A 219 -14.07 9.65 -0.25
N GLU A 220 -13.03 10.11 -0.93
CA GLU A 220 -13.14 11.08 -2.01
C GLU A 220 -12.11 10.78 -3.11
N THR A 221 -12.55 10.77 -4.38
CA THR A 221 -11.66 10.59 -5.53
C THR A 221 -11.17 11.95 -6.03
N VAL A 222 -9.84 12.13 -6.07
CA VAL A 222 -9.18 13.39 -6.45
C VAL A 222 -8.08 13.09 -7.46
N THR A 223 -8.03 13.83 -8.57
CA THR A 223 -6.88 13.82 -9.48
C THR A 223 -5.83 14.81 -8.95
N LEU A 224 -4.62 14.32 -8.65
CA LEU A 224 -3.46 15.16 -8.38
C LEU A 224 -3.09 15.95 -9.64
N ILE A 225 -2.77 17.23 -9.49
CA ILE A 225 -2.39 18.10 -10.60
C ILE A 225 -0.92 18.52 -10.49
N PRO A 226 -0.21 18.78 -11.61
CA PRO A 226 1.14 19.33 -11.56
C PRO A 226 1.21 20.64 -10.77
N ARG A 227 2.22 20.74 -9.89
CA ARG A 227 2.58 22.00 -9.23
C ARG A 227 2.92 23.05 -10.30
N ARG A 228 2.42 24.27 -10.10
CA ARG A 228 2.76 25.46 -10.89
C ARG A 228 3.97 26.16 -10.28
#